data_AF-A0AB34K9B8-F1
#
_entry.id   AF-A0AB34K9B8-F1
#
_cell.length_a   1.000
_cell.length_b   1.000
_cell.length_c   1.000
_cell.angle_alpha   90.00
_cell.angle_beta   90.00
_cell.angle_gamma   90.00
#
_symmetry.space_group_name_H-M   'P 1'
#
loop_
_entity.id
_entity.type
_entity.pdbx_description
1 polymer ?
#
loop_
_entity_poly.entity_id
_entity_poly.type
_entity_poly.pdbx_seq_one_letter_code
_entity_poly.pdbx_strand_id
1 'polypeptide(L)'
;MSHAPAPRLSPPRSIGVVSPMFNLPVGQVLLAVCLSCVIAILAVRALGQTDLNPVSAVGKLSQVVFAFVAPGHVVANIVAGALAEAGATQAGDLLQDLKTGHLLGCSPRAQYYAQLIGATASIFVTVAAYQLYDHVYGIPSAQFSAPVAHVWKDMAILMQQGSSALPESAVRYASGFAIAGATLSVIEHCSHSVKWIGYFLPSGVGFGVGMYVTPDWTIPRVVGAIVELTWRRRDPNSHDKYMLMVASGFVLGEGVWSILQLALKAMLH
;
A
#
# COMPACT_ATOMS: atom_id res chain seq x y z
N MET A 1 42.55 -25.91 19.00
CA MET A 1 41.52 -24.87 18.82
C MET A 1 40.74 -25.21 17.57
N SER A 2 39.60 -25.91 17.72
CA SER A 2 38.76 -26.29 16.59
C SER A 2 37.95 -25.08 16.14
N HIS A 3 38.09 -24.69 14.87
CA HIS A 3 37.19 -23.73 14.23
C HIS A 3 35.76 -24.28 14.27
N ALA A 4 34.92 -23.70 15.12
CA ALA A 4 33.49 -23.91 15.05
C ALA A 4 32.98 -23.35 13.70
N PRO A 5 32.20 -24.12 12.93
CA PRO A 5 31.60 -23.61 11.71
C PRO A 5 30.66 -22.46 12.06
N ALA A 6 30.76 -21.35 11.33
CA ALA A 6 29.86 -20.21 11.48
C ALA A 6 28.39 -20.68 11.37
N PRO A 7 27.47 -20.15 12.18
CA PRO A 7 26.06 -20.51 12.12
C PRO A 7 25.56 -20.24 10.70
N ARG A 8 25.01 -21.28 10.05
CA ARG A 8 24.30 -21.11 8.78
C ARG A 8 23.15 -20.14 9.07
N LEU A 9 23.26 -18.92 8.57
CA LEU A 9 22.15 -17.97 8.56
C LEU A 9 20.99 -18.66 7.86
N SER A 10 20.00 -19.11 8.65
CA SER A 10 18.73 -19.55 8.09
C SER A 10 18.20 -18.38 7.27
N PRO A 11 17.76 -18.59 6.03
CA PRO A 11 17.16 -17.52 5.25
C PRO A 11 16.03 -16.88 6.08
N PRO A 12 15.80 -15.55 5.96
CA PRO A 12 14.73 -14.87 6.69
C PRO A 12 13.45 -15.69 6.64
N ARG A 13 12.70 -15.77 7.75
CA ARG A 13 11.55 -16.69 7.88
C ARG A 13 10.53 -16.56 6.74
N SER A 14 10.37 -15.37 6.17
CA SER A 14 9.55 -15.12 4.96
C SER A 14 10.01 -15.93 3.74
N ILE A 15 11.31 -16.10 3.55
CA ILE A 15 11.91 -16.85 2.43
C ILE A 15 11.71 -18.34 2.59
N GLY A 16 11.87 -18.84 3.81
CA GLY A 16 11.62 -20.24 4.15
C GLY A 16 10.17 -20.69 3.94
N VAL A 17 9.23 -19.73 3.87
CA VAL A 17 7.80 -19.98 3.61
C VAL A 17 7.45 -19.73 2.13
N VAL A 18 7.80 -18.55 1.59
CA VAL A 18 7.40 -18.13 0.24
C VAL A 18 8.05 -18.98 -0.86
N SER A 19 9.35 -19.31 -0.73
CA SER A 19 10.06 -20.11 -1.74
C SER A 19 9.44 -21.49 -1.96
N PRO A 20 9.20 -22.32 -0.93
CA PRO A 20 8.55 -23.62 -1.13
C PRO A 20 7.06 -23.51 -1.47
N MET A 21 6.34 -22.50 -0.96
CA MET A 21 4.91 -22.34 -1.27
C MET A 21 4.64 -22.06 -2.76
N PHE A 22 5.49 -21.25 -3.39
CA PHE A 22 5.30 -20.84 -4.79
C PHE A 22 6.31 -21.47 -5.76
N ASN A 23 7.12 -22.42 -5.29
CA ASN A 23 8.19 -23.07 -6.05
C ASN A 23 9.14 -22.05 -6.73
N LEU A 24 9.55 -21.02 -5.98
CA LEU A 24 10.42 -19.95 -6.48
C LEU A 24 11.86 -20.14 -6.01
N PRO A 25 12.87 -19.87 -6.86
CA PRO A 25 14.27 -19.84 -6.45
C PRO A 25 14.50 -18.88 -5.27
N VAL A 26 15.23 -19.33 -4.25
CA VAL A 26 15.56 -18.54 -3.04
C VAL A 26 16.15 -17.18 -3.40
N GLY A 27 16.99 -17.12 -4.44
CA GLY A 27 17.59 -15.87 -4.93
C GLY A 27 16.56 -14.84 -5.42
N GLN A 28 15.48 -15.28 -6.07
CA GLN A 28 14.41 -14.40 -6.51
C GLN A 28 13.62 -13.85 -5.31
N VAL A 29 13.34 -14.69 -4.32
CA VAL A 29 12.64 -14.25 -3.10
C VAL A 29 13.51 -13.29 -2.27
N LEU A 30 14.82 -13.57 -2.14
CA LEU A 30 15.78 -12.65 -1.52
C LEU A 30 15.78 -11.28 -2.21
N LEU A 31 15.86 -11.26 -3.54
CA LEU A 31 15.84 -10.03 -4.32
C LEU A 31 14.52 -9.27 -4.12
N ALA A 32 13.37 -9.96 -4.12
CA ALA A 32 12.08 -9.34 -3.86
C ALA A 32 12.01 -8.69 -2.48
N VAL A 33 12.54 -9.36 -1.45
CA VAL A 33 12.62 -8.80 -0.09
C VAL A 33 13.53 -7.57 -0.06
N CYS A 34 14.72 -7.61 -0.66
CA CYS A 34 15.61 -6.45 -0.72
C CYS A 34 14.96 -5.28 -1.48
N LEU A 35 14.28 -5.56 -2.60
CA LEU A 35 13.58 -4.57 -3.38
C LEU A 35 12.40 -3.96 -2.60
N SER A 36 11.68 -4.77 -1.81
CA SER A 36 10.60 -4.29 -0.94
C SER A 36 11.08 -3.22 0.05
N CYS A 37 12.28 -3.38 0.62
CA CYS A 37 12.85 -2.41 1.54
C CYS A 37 13.11 -1.05 0.86
N VAL A 38 13.62 -1.05 -0.38
CA VAL A 38 13.86 0.18 -1.14
C VAL A 38 12.54 0.84 -1.51
N ILE A 39 11.58 0.05 -1.99
CA ILE A 39 10.26 0.52 -2.39
C ILE A 39 9.49 1.11 -1.20
N ALA A 40 9.61 0.51 -0.01
CA ALA A 40 8.99 1.01 1.21
C ALA A 40 9.39 2.46 1.53
N ILE A 41 10.62 2.89 1.22
CA ILE A 41 11.06 4.28 1.42
C ILE A 41 10.22 5.25 0.57
N LEU A 42 9.96 4.89 -0.69
CA LEU A 42 9.12 5.70 -1.59
C LEU A 42 7.69 5.81 -1.05
N ALA A 43 7.16 4.68 -0.58
CA ALA A 43 5.81 4.57 -0.06
C ALA A 43 5.61 5.41 1.22
N VAL A 44 6.54 5.30 2.16
CA VAL A 44 6.53 6.04 3.43
C VAL A 44 6.74 7.54 3.21
N ARG A 45 7.55 7.94 2.23
CA ARG A 45 7.67 9.36 1.85
C ARG A 45 6.36 9.91 1.30
N ALA A 46 5.71 9.17 0.41
CA ALA A 46 4.41 9.58 -0.12
C ALA A 46 3.35 9.66 0.97
N LEU A 47 3.34 8.69 1.88
CA LEU A 47 2.49 8.70 3.06
C LEU A 47 2.75 9.96 3.92
N GLY A 48 4.01 10.28 4.21
CA GLY A 48 4.34 11.46 5.00
C GLY A 48 3.95 12.80 4.34
N GLN A 49 3.84 12.85 3.01
CA GLN A 49 3.46 14.05 2.27
C GLN A 49 1.95 14.17 2.03
N THR A 50 1.26 13.05 1.87
CA THR A 50 -0.13 13.03 1.37
C THR A 50 -1.12 12.37 2.32
N ASP A 51 -0.65 11.80 3.43
CA ASP A 51 -1.41 10.93 4.33
C ASP A 51 -2.03 9.71 3.61
N LEU A 52 -1.44 9.32 2.48
CA LEU A 52 -1.83 8.14 1.71
C LEU A 52 -0.60 7.31 1.36
N ASN A 53 -0.62 6.04 1.75
CA ASN A 53 0.42 5.07 1.39
C ASN A 53 0.06 4.41 0.04
N PRO A 54 0.79 4.67 -1.07
CA PRO A 54 0.41 4.19 -2.40
C PRO A 54 0.84 2.73 -2.64
N VAL A 55 0.52 1.84 -1.70
CA VAL A 55 1.03 0.45 -1.61
C VAL A 55 0.83 -0.35 -2.89
N SER A 56 -0.33 -0.20 -3.52
CA SER A 56 -0.64 -0.92 -4.76
C SER A 56 0.12 -0.40 -5.99
N ALA A 57 0.42 0.90 -6.05
CA ALA A 57 1.20 1.47 -7.15
C ALA A 57 2.68 1.08 -7.01
N VAL A 58 3.22 1.16 -5.79
CA VAL A 58 4.62 0.83 -5.53
C VAL A 58 4.90 -0.68 -5.65
N GLY A 59 3.92 -1.54 -5.33
CA GLY A 59 4.00 -2.98 -5.59
C GLY A 59 4.18 -3.32 -7.07
N LYS A 60 3.53 -2.57 -7.96
CA LYS A 60 3.67 -2.74 -9.42
C LYS A 60 5.06 -2.33 -9.93
N LEU A 61 5.79 -1.45 -9.24
CA LEU A 61 7.19 -1.17 -9.58
C LEU A 61 8.05 -2.43 -9.41
N SER A 62 7.78 -3.24 -8.37
CA SER A 62 8.45 -4.53 -8.20
C SER A 62 8.06 -5.51 -9.31
N GLN A 63 6.81 -5.51 -9.79
CA GLN A 63 6.39 -6.29 -10.95
C GLN A 63 7.16 -5.90 -12.22
N VAL A 64 7.45 -4.61 -12.44
CA VAL A 64 8.27 -4.15 -13.58
C VAL A 64 9.70 -4.69 -13.46
N VAL A 65 10.32 -4.63 -12.28
CA VAL A 65 11.68 -5.20 -12.09
C VAL A 65 11.67 -6.71 -12.32
N PHE A 66 10.67 -7.42 -11.80
CA PHE A 66 10.57 -8.87 -11.94
C PHE A 66 10.22 -9.35 -13.34
N ALA A 67 9.76 -8.47 -14.24
CA ALA A 67 9.66 -8.75 -15.67
C ALA A 67 11.03 -9.11 -16.27
N PHE A 68 12.11 -8.50 -15.76
CA PHE A 68 13.49 -8.76 -16.22
C PHE A 68 14.19 -9.88 -15.44
N VAL A 69 13.86 -10.03 -14.15
CA VAL A 69 14.46 -11.06 -13.27
C VAL A 69 13.93 -12.46 -13.58
N ALA A 70 12.63 -12.57 -13.83
CA ALA A 70 11.93 -13.83 -14.06
C ALA A 70 10.99 -13.70 -15.27
N PRO A 71 11.54 -13.48 -16.48
CA PRO A 71 10.75 -13.27 -17.68
C PRO A 71 9.86 -14.48 -17.94
N GLY A 72 8.58 -14.24 -18.24
CA GLY A 72 7.63 -15.32 -18.46
C GLY A 72 7.05 -15.96 -17.19
N HIS A 73 7.50 -15.61 -15.98
CA HIS A 73 7.02 -16.21 -14.74
C HIS A 73 6.01 -15.30 -14.01
N VAL A 74 4.73 -15.42 -14.37
CA VAL A 74 3.62 -14.63 -13.79
C VAL A 74 3.54 -14.77 -12.26
N VAL A 75 3.69 -15.99 -11.72
CA VAL A 75 3.65 -16.22 -10.26
C VAL A 75 4.80 -15.51 -9.56
N ALA A 76 6.03 -15.62 -10.07
CA ALA A 76 7.18 -14.93 -9.50
C ALA A 76 6.99 -13.40 -9.50
N ASN A 77 6.41 -12.88 -10.58
CA ASN A 77 6.10 -11.47 -10.74
C ASN A 77 5.08 -10.97 -9.69
N ILE A 78 3.96 -11.68 -9.54
CA ILE A 78 2.91 -11.35 -8.55
C ILE A 78 3.48 -11.45 -7.12
N VAL A 79 4.19 -12.52 -6.79
CA VAL A 79 4.79 -12.71 -5.45
C VAL A 79 5.75 -11.59 -5.11
N ALA A 80 6.59 -11.16 -6.05
CA ALA A 80 7.50 -10.04 -5.81
C ALA A 80 6.75 -8.73 -5.55
N GLY A 81 5.71 -8.45 -6.32
CA GLY A 81 4.87 -7.28 -6.11
C GLY A 81 4.12 -7.32 -4.77
N ALA A 82 3.60 -8.49 -4.37
CA ALA A 82 2.95 -8.68 -3.08
C ALA A 82 3.92 -8.48 -1.89
N LEU A 83 5.17 -8.94 -2.01
CA LEU A 83 6.21 -8.68 -1.00
C LEU A 83 6.53 -7.19 -0.88
N ALA A 84 6.62 -6.48 -2.01
CA ALA A 84 6.83 -5.04 -2.02
C ALA A 84 5.64 -4.27 -1.40
N GLU A 85 4.41 -4.66 -1.72
CA GLU A 85 3.19 -4.09 -1.13
C GLU A 85 3.13 -4.34 0.38
N ALA A 86 3.38 -5.57 0.84
CA ALA A 86 3.38 -5.90 2.26
C ALA A 86 4.45 -5.12 3.03
N GLY A 87 5.67 -5.01 2.49
CA GLY A 87 6.75 -4.22 3.08
C GLY A 87 6.42 -2.73 3.15
N ALA A 88 5.87 -2.17 2.07
CA ALA A 88 5.45 -0.77 2.02
C ALA A 88 4.30 -0.46 2.98
N THR A 89 3.31 -1.35 3.08
CA THR A 89 2.18 -1.24 4.00
C THR A 89 2.68 -1.22 5.44
N GLN A 90 3.46 -2.23 5.83
CA GLN A 90 3.98 -2.34 7.18
C GLN A 90 4.88 -1.16 7.55
N ALA A 91 5.72 -0.68 6.63
CA ALA A 91 6.57 0.48 6.88
C ALA A 91 5.73 1.77 7.09
N GLY A 92 4.63 1.92 6.36
CA GLY A 92 3.70 3.03 6.52
C GLY A 92 2.98 3.00 7.86
N ASP A 93 2.41 1.85 8.22
CA ASP A 93 1.73 1.66 9.50
C ASP A 93 2.69 1.93 10.67
N LEU A 94 3.91 1.41 10.60
CA LEU A 94 4.96 1.68 11.59
C LEU A 94 5.28 3.18 11.69
N LEU A 95 5.37 3.90 10.57
CA LEU A 95 5.61 5.34 10.59
C LEU A 95 4.50 6.09 11.33
N GLN A 96 3.24 5.82 10.98
CA GLN A 96 2.07 6.48 11.59
C GLN A 96 1.93 6.13 13.06
N ASP A 97 2.06 4.85 13.39
CA ASP A 97 1.99 4.37 14.76
C ASP A 97 3.11 5.00 15.59
N LEU A 98 4.37 4.96 15.14
CA LEU A 98 5.50 5.50 15.91
C LEU A 98 5.37 7.01 16.11
N LYS A 99 4.86 7.72 15.10
CA LYS A 99 4.56 9.14 15.22
C LYS A 99 3.50 9.40 16.28
N THR A 100 2.40 8.65 16.24
CA THR A 100 1.30 8.76 17.21
C THR A 100 1.76 8.39 18.62
N GLY A 101 2.47 7.27 18.77
CA GLY A 101 3.04 6.85 20.05
C GLY A 101 4.00 7.88 20.63
N HIS A 102 4.84 8.49 19.81
CA HIS A 102 5.71 9.59 20.24
C HIS A 102 4.91 10.81 20.74
N LEU A 103 3.84 11.20 20.03
CA LEU A 103 2.98 12.32 20.44
C LEU A 103 2.21 12.04 21.74
N LEU A 104 1.85 10.79 22.00
CA LEU A 104 1.14 10.36 23.21
C LEU A 104 2.07 10.02 24.38
N GLY A 105 3.39 10.06 24.18
CA GLY A 105 4.37 9.65 25.21
C GLY A 105 4.41 8.14 25.46
N CYS A 106 3.94 7.32 24.51
CA CYS A 106 3.98 5.87 24.60
C CYS A 106 5.42 5.33 24.53
N SER A 107 5.68 4.19 25.18
CA SER A 107 6.97 3.50 25.09
C SER A 107 7.14 2.84 23.71
N PRO A 108 8.18 3.17 22.93
CA PRO A 108 8.41 2.54 21.62
C PRO A 108 8.59 1.02 21.70
N ARG A 109 9.15 0.53 22.82
CA ARG A 109 9.31 -0.91 23.05
C ARG A 109 7.96 -1.61 23.23
N ALA A 110 7.08 -1.04 24.05
CA ALA A 110 5.75 -1.61 24.27
C ALA A 110 4.95 -1.64 22.97
N GLN A 111 5.06 -0.58 22.17
CA GLN A 111 4.41 -0.47 20.87
C GLN A 111 4.91 -1.52 19.87
N TYR A 112 6.23 -1.72 19.78
CA TYR A 112 6.81 -2.76 18.94
C TYR A 112 6.28 -4.16 19.29
N TYR A 113 6.24 -4.50 20.59
CA TYR A 113 5.68 -5.78 21.02
C TYR A 113 4.18 -5.89 20.75
N ALA A 114 3.42 -4.82 20.94
CA ALA A 114 2.00 -4.79 20.63
C ALA A 114 1.74 -5.04 19.13
N GLN A 115 2.52 -4.42 18.25
CA GLN A 115 2.45 -4.64 16.80
C GLN A 115 2.82 -6.08 16.43
N LEU A 116 3.86 -6.67 17.03
CA LEU A 116 4.21 -8.07 16.79
C LEU A 116 3.09 -9.03 17.22
N ILE A 117 2.48 -8.80 18.38
CA ILE A 117 1.37 -9.60 18.88
C ILE A 117 0.15 -9.44 17.96
N GLY A 118 -0.21 -8.20 17.62
CA GLY A 118 -1.32 -7.87 16.74
C GLY A 118 -1.15 -8.46 15.34
N ALA A 119 0.02 -8.31 14.74
CA ALA A 119 0.34 -8.88 13.43
C ALA A 119 0.34 -10.41 13.44
N THR A 120 0.72 -11.04 14.55
CA THR A 120 0.65 -12.51 14.67
C THR A 120 -0.79 -12.98 14.82
N ALA A 121 -1.59 -12.30 15.65
CA ALA A 121 -3.00 -12.61 15.84
C ALA A 121 -3.83 -12.37 14.57
N SER A 122 -3.51 -11.32 13.80
CA SER A 122 -4.22 -10.97 12.57
C SER A 122 -4.11 -12.03 11.49
N ILE A 123 -3.06 -12.87 11.48
CA ILE A 123 -2.95 -14.00 10.54
C ILE A 123 -4.18 -14.90 10.64
N PHE A 124 -4.57 -15.30 11.86
CA PHE A 124 -5.70 -16.20 12.07
C PHE A 124 -7.02 -15.53 11.72
N VAL A 125 -7.19 -14.27 12.12
CA VAL A 125 -8.43 -13.50 11.87
C VAL A 125 -8.61 -13.27 10.37
N THR A 126 -7.57 -12.84 9.66
CA THR A 126 -7.61 -12.56 8.22
C THR A 126 -7.83 -13.83 7.41
N VAL A 127 -7.17 -14.95 7.76
CA VAL A 127 -7.40 -16.24 7.08
C VAL A 127 -8.84 -16.72 7.30
N ALA A 128 -9.35 -16.66 8.52
CA ALA A 128 -10.74 -17.05 8.82
C ALA A 128 -11.75 -16.16 8.08
N ALA A 129 -11.52 -14.84 8.06
CA ALA A 129 -12.34 -13.90 7.32
C ALA A 129 -12.32 -14.21 5.82
N TYR A 130 -11.15 -14.41 5.21
CA TYR A 130 -11.03 -14.76 3.80
C TYR A 130 -11.79 -16.04 3.46
N GLN A 131 -11.62 -17.10 4.26
CA GLN A 131 -12.34 -18.37 4.07
C GLN A 131 -13.86 -18.19 4.18
N LEU A 132 -14.34 -17.36 5.11
CA LEU A 132 -15.76 -17.05 5.25
C LEU A 132 -16.29 -16.30 4.03
N TYR A 133 -15.58 -15.28 3.55
CA TYR A 133 -15.96 -14.54 2.35
C TYR A 133 -15.99 -15.45 1.12
N ASP A 134 -14.98 -16.29 0.94
CA ASP A 134 -14.93 -17.23 -0.18
C ASP A 134 -16.07 -18.27 -0.11
N HIS A 135 -16.39 -18.75 1.09
CA HIS A 135 -17.50 -19.69 1.27
C HIS A 135 -18.88 -19.06 0.97
N VAL A 136 -19.11 -17.82 1.41
CA VAL A 136 -20.39 -17.12 1.24
C VAL A 136 -20.59 -16.63 -0.19
N TYR A 137 -19.53 -16.09 -0.82
CA TYR A 137 -19.64 -15.40 -2.11
C TYR A 137 -19.05 -16.17 -3.29
N GLY A 138 -18.10 -17.08 -3.06
CA GLY A 138 -17.26 -17.71 -4.09
C GLY A 138 -16.41 -16.68 -4.82
N ILE A 139 -15.12 -16.55 -4.53
CA ILE A 139 -14.29 -15.49 -5.12
C ILE A 139 -13.49 -16.04 -6.31
N PRO A 140 -13.59 -15.45 -7.53
CA PRO A 140 -14.45 -14.33 -7.92
C PRO A 140 -15.86 -14.78 -8.35
N SER A 141 -16.88 -14.00 -8.03
CA SER A 141 -18.26 -14.19 -8.51
C SER A 141 -18.88 -12.89 -9.00
N ALA A 142 -20.09 -12.98 -9.58
CA ALA A 142 -20.85 -11.80 -9.98
C ALA A 142 -21.23 -10.91 -8.78
N GLN A 143 -21.38 -11.48 -7.59
CA GLN A 143 -21.71 -10.74 -6.36
C GLN A 143 -20.47 -10.20 -5.66
N PHE A 144 -19.31 -10.85 -5.86
CA PHE A 144 -18.04 -10.44 -5.29
C PHE A 144 -16.93 -10.52 -6.34
N SER A 145 -16.86 -9.48 -7.18
CA SER A 145 -15.77 -9.34 -8.14
C SER A 145 -14.48 -8.97 -7.39
N ALA A 146 -13.34 -9.47 -7.87
CA ALA A 146 -12.02 -9.16 -7.31
C ALA A 146 -11.24 -8.20 -8.25
N PRO A 147 -11.74 -6.98 -8.50
CA PRO A 147 -11.21 -6.09 -9.55
C PRO A 147 -9.74 -5.75 -9.32
N VAL A 148 -9.34 -5.54 -8.06
CA VAL A 148 -7.95 -5.27 -7.71
C VAL A 148 -7.07 -6.47 -8.09
N ALA A 149 -7.47 -7.70 -7.76
CA ALA A 149 -6.73 -8.91 -8.11
C ALA A 149 -6.58 -9.07 -9.63
N HIS A 150 -7.61 -8.70 -10.41
CA HIS A 150 -7.52 -8.66 -11.88
C HIS A 150 -6.46 -7.68 -12.35
N VAL A 151 -6.43 -6.43 -11.84
CA VAL A 151 -5.39 -5.44 -12.21
C VAL A 151 -3.98 -5.95 -11.92
N TRP A 152 -3.77 -6.64 -10.80
CA TRP A 152 -2.47 -7.23 -10.44
C TRP A 152 -2.06 -8.38 -11.37
N LYS A 153 -3.01 -9.25 -11.71
CA LYS A 153 -2.80 -10.34 -12.66
C LYS A 153 -2.53 -9.81 -14.07
N ASP A 154 -3.32 -8.84 -14.53
CA ASP A 154 -3.20 -8.26 -15.86
C ASP A 154 -1.86 -7.53 -16.02
N MET A 155 -1.40 -6.84 -14.96
CA MET A 155 -0.04 -6.27 -14.93
C MET A 155 1.03 -7.36 -15.07
N ALA A 156 0.91 -8.47 -14.35
CA ALA A 156 1.88 -9.56 -14.44
C ALA A 156 1.89 -10.25 -15.83
N ILE A 157 0.72 -10.43 -16.44
CA ILE A 157 0.58 -10.96 -17.80
C ILE A 157 1.16 -9.97 -18.82
N LEU A 158 0.87 -8.68 -18.66
CA LEU A 158 1.42 -7.62 -19.50
C LEU A 158 2.95 -7.61 -19.45
N MET A 159 3.54 -7.72 -18.25
CA MET A 159 4.99 -7.82 -18.08
C MET A 159 5.59 -9.08 -18.72
N GLN A 160 4.83 -10.17 -18.84
CA GLN A 160 5.24 -11.38 -19.55
C GLN A 160 5.16 -11.21 -21.08
N GLN A 161 4.07 -10.65 -21.59
CA GLN A 161 3.81 -10.53 -23.03
C GLN A 161 4.59 -9.37 -23.68
N GLY A 162 5.01 -8.40 -22.88
CA GLY A 162 5.75 -7.22 -23.32
C GLY A 162 4.84 -6.14 -23.89
N SER A 163 5.45 -5.12 -24.51
CA SER A 163 4.75 -3.95 -25.04
C SER A 163 3.76 -4.27 -26.17
N SER A 164 3.86 -5.45 -26.78
CA SER A 164 2.94 -5.91 -27.83
C SER A 164 1.53 -6.24 -27.32
N ALA A 165 1.35 -6.44 -26.02
CA ALA A 165 0.05 -6.65 -25.40
C ALA A 165 -0.71 -5.33 -25.14
N LEU A 166 -0.05 -4.19 -25.29
CA LEU A 166 -0.66 -2.87 -25.12
C LEU A 166 -1.12 -2.29 -26.46
N PRO A 167 -2.16 -1.45 -26.46
CA PRO A 167 -2.46 -0.59 -27.61
C PRO A 167 -1.21 0.19 -28.03
N GLU A 168 -0.96 0.35 -29.34
CA GLU A 168 0.24 1.02 -29.87
C GLU A 168 0.48 2.41 -29.25
N SER A 169 -0.59 3.13 -28.90
CA SER A 169 -0.50 4.46 -28.32
C SER A 169 -0.24 4.47 -26.81
N ALA A 170 -0.48 3.37 -26.08
CA ALA A 170 -0.39 3.33 -24.63
C ALA A 170 1.03 3.56 -24.12
N VAL A 171 2.03 2.93 -24.76
CA VAL A 171 3.44 3.14 -24.40
C VAL A 171 3.85 4.61 -24.63
N ARG A 172 3.36 5.24 -25.71
CA ARG A 172 3.62 6.64 -26.03
C ARG A 172 3.06 7.59 -24.98
N TYR A 173 1.81 7.37 -24.56
CA TYR A 173 1.20 8.17 -23.50
C TYR A 173 1.88 7.91 -22.14
N ALA A 174 2.13 6.66 -21.78
CA ALA A 174 2.78 6.29 -20.52
C ALA A 174 4.17 6.93 -20.39
N SER A 175 4.98 6.85 -21.45
CA SER A 175 6.30 7.51 -21.50
C SER A 175 6.17 9.03 -21.45
N GLY A 176 5.20 9.63 -22.14
CA GLY A 176 4.91 11.06 -22.07
C GLY A 176 4.56 11.51 -20.64
N PHE A 177 3.65 10.81 -19.96
CA PHE A 177 3.29 11.09 -18.57
C PHE A 177 4.44 10.84 -17.60
N ALA A 178 5.26 9.82 -17.83
CA ALA A 178 6.45 9.56 -17.02
C ALA A 178 7.47 10.70 -17.14
N ILE A 179 7.73 11.20 -18.36
CA ILE A 179 8.62 12.34 -18.59
C ILE A 179 8.04 13.60 -17.96
N ALA A 180 6.74 13.87 -18.15
CA ALA A 180 6.08 15.03 -17.56
C ALA A 180 6.14 15.01 -16.03
N GLY A 181 5.85 13.86 -15.41
CA GLY A 181 5.91 13.68 -13.96
C GLY A 181 7.34 13.79 -13.40
N ALA A 182 8.33 13.22 -14.09
CA ALA A 182 9.74 13.36 -13.73
C ALA A 182 10.18 14.83 -13.83
N THR A 183 9.81 15.52 -14.91
CA THR A 183 10.10 16.94 -15.11
C THR A 183 9.47 17.80 -14.02
N LEU A 184 8.19 17.57 -13.69
CA LEU A 184 7.50 18.27 -12.61
C LEU A 184 8.22 18.05 -11.26
N SER A 185 8.61 16.80 -10.97
CA SER A 185 9.32 16.46 -9.73
C SER A 185 10.69 17.16 -9.63
N VAL A 186 11.43 17.25 -10.75
CA VAL A 186 12.70 17.99 -10.81
C VAL A 186 12.47 19.49 -10.64
N ILE A 187 11.45 20.06 -11.31
CA ILE A 187 11.09 21.47 -11.15
C ILE A 187 10.70 21.79 -9.70
N GLU A 188 9.92 20.93 -9.04
CA GLU A 188 9.54 21.06 -7.63
C GLU A 188 10.78 21.05 -6.72
N HIS A 189 11.74 20.15 -6.99
CA HIS A 189 12.99 20.07 -6.23
C HIS A 189 13.89 21.31 -6.43
N CYS A 190 14.02 21.79 -7.68
CA CYS A 190 14.84 22.95 -8.00
C CYS A 190 14.17 24.29 -7.63
N SER A 191 12.84 24.38 -7.66
CA SER A 191 12.07 25.59 -7.33
C SER A 191 11.90 25.83 -5.84
N HIS A 192 12.42 24.95 -4.97
CA HIS A 192 12.41 25.13 -3.52
C HIS A 192 13.09 26.44 -3.06
N SER A 193 13.88 27.07 -3.95
CA SER A 193 14.51 28.39 -3.74
C SER A 193 13.62 29.59 -4.09
N VAL A 194 12.46 29.40 -4.76
CA VAL A 194 11.57 30.48 -5.23
C VAL A 194 10.16 30.30 -4.66
N LYS A 195 9.91 30.93 -3.50
CA LYS A 195 8.68 30.78 -2.69
C LYS A 195 7.36 30.99 -3.44
N TRP A 196 7.33 31.80 -4.49
CA TRP A 196 6.09 32.11 -5.22
C TRP A 196 5.65 30.99 -6.17
N ILE A 197 6.61 30.25 -6.75
CA ILE A 197 6.32 29.12 -7.65
C ILE A 197 5.74 27.93 -6.86
N GLY A 198 6.24 27.71 -5.64
CA GLY A 198 5.76 26.61 -4.78
C GLY A 198 4.30 26.72 -4.33
N TYR A 199 3.66 27.90 -4.44
CA TYR A 199 2.23 28.05 -4.12
C TYR A 199 1.33 27.55 -5.27
N PHE A 200 1.80 27.61 -6.51
CA PHE A 200 1.03 27.22 -7.70
C PHE A 200 1.41 25.84 -8.24
N LEU A 201 2.56 25.29 -7.85
CA LEU A 201 2.99 23.97 -8.28
C LEU A 201 2.27 22.89 -7.44
N PRO A 202 1.46 22.01 -8.05
CA PRO A 202 0.89 20.87 -7.34
C PRO A 202 2.02 19.90 -6.95
N SER A 203 1.92 19.30 -5.75
CA SER A 203 2.84 18.23 -5.36
C SER A 203 2.78 17.10 -6.38
N GLY A 204 3.92 16.72 -6.97
CA GLY A 204 3.96 15.64 -7.95
C GLY A 204 3.46 14.31 -7.39
N VAL A 205 3.76 14.05 -6.11
CA VAL A 205 3.28 12.86 -5.39
C VAL A 205 1.77 12.91 -5.17
N GLY A 206 1.24 14.05 -4.72
CA GLY A 206 -0.20 14.23 -4.53
C GLY A 206 -0.99 14.09 -5.84
N PHE A 207 -0.46 14.65 -6.93
CA PHE A 207 -1.04 14.52 -8.27
C PHE A 207 -1.06 13.06 -8.74
N GLY A 208 0.08 12.36 -8.61
CA GLY A 208 0.19 10.94 -9.00
C GLY A 208 -0.74 10.04 -8.20
N VAL A 209 -0.85 10.27 -6.88
CA VAL A 209 -1.80 9.57 -6.01
C VAL A 209 -3.24 9.82 -6.47
N GLY A 210 -3.59 11.08 -6.75
CA GLY A 210 -4.95 11.45 -7.21
C GLY A 210 -5.35 10.82 -8.55
N MET A 211 -4.39 10.52 -9.44
CA MET A 211 -4.67 9.83 -10.71
C MET A 211 -5.01 8.34 -10.52
N TYR A 212 -4.48 7.71 -9.47
CA TYR A 212 -4.65 6.28 -9.23
C TYR A 212 -5.82 5.96 -8.29
N VAL A 213 -6.10 6.84 -7.32
CA VAL A 213 -7.15 6.62 -6.31
C VAL A 213 -8.53 6.84 -6.93
N THR A 214 -9.43 5.89 -6.69
CA THR A 214 -10.77 5.92 -7.27
C THR A 214 -11.66 7.02 -6.65
N PRO A 215 -12.68 7.51 -7.37
CA PRO A 215 -13.54 8.59 -6.88
C PRO A 215 -14.25 8.28 -5.56
N ASP A 216 -14.61 7.03 -5.29
CA ASP A 216 -15.23 6.57 -4.04
C ASP A 216 -14.32 6.77 -2.81
N TRP A 217 -12.99 6.79 -2.98
CA TRP A 217 -12.04 7.16 -1.92
C TRP A 217 -11.74 8.65 -1.90
N THR A 218 -11.70 9.30 -3.07
CA THR A 218 -11.28 10.70 -3.18
C THR A 218 -12.39 11.67 -2.79
N ILE A 219 -13.64 11.43 -3.20
CA ILE A 219 -14.78 12.32 -2.93
C ILE A 219 -15.02 12.48 -1.42
N PRO A 220 -15.10 11.40 -0.60
CA PRO A 220 -15.29 11.53 0.84
C PRO A 220 -14.18 12.32 1.52
N ARG A 221 -12.92 12.16 1.07
CA ARG A 221 -11.79 12.95 1.60
C ARG A 221 -11.94 14.44 1.29
N VAL A 222 -12.37 14.79 0.07
CA VAL A 222 -12.63 16.19 -0.30
C VAL A 222 -13.77 16.77 0.53
N VAL A 223 -14.87 16.02 0.70
CA VAL A 223 -16.00 16.45 1.54
C VAL A 223 -15.54 16.64 2.98
N GLY A 224 -14.79 15.68 3.54
CA GLY A 224 -14.21 15.77 4.89
C GLY A 224 -13.30 16.98 5.05
N ALA A 225 -12.44 17.28 4.07
CA ALA A 225 -11.58 18.46 4.08
C ALA A 225 -12.36 19.78 4.01
N ILE A 226 -13.45 19.84 3.24
CA ILE A 226 -14.33 21.02 3.20
C ILE A 226 -15.03 21.22 4.55
N VAL A 227 -15.53 20.14 5.17
CA VAL A 227 -16.15 20.18 6.49
C VAL A 227 -15.13 20.64 7.54
N GLU A 228 -13.92 20.08 7.54
CA GLU A 228 -12.81 20.47 8.40
C GLU A 228 -12.49 21.96 8.26
N LEU A 229 -12.24 22.42 7.04
CA LEU A 229 -11.87 23.81 6.78
C LEU A 229 -12.97 24.77 7.21
N THR A 230 -14.23 24.40 6.98
CA THR A 230 -15.38 25.23 7.35
C THR A 230 -15.57 25.27 8.87
N TRP A 231 -15.44 24.13 9.56
CA TRP A 231 -15.53 24.06 11.02
C TRP A 231 -14.40 24.85 11.67
N ARG A 232 -13.15 24.63 11.24
CA ARG A 232 -11.97 25.36 11.72
C ARG A 232 -12.11 26.88 11.57
N ARG A 233 -12.75 27.36 10.49
CA ARG A 233 -12.99 28.79 10.26
C ARG A 233 -14.15 29.37 11.09
N ARG A 234 -15.19 28.58 11.37
CA ARG A 234 -16.39 29.06 12.08
C ARG A 234 -16.26 28.99 13.60
N ASP A 235 -15.68 27.90 14.12
CA ASP A 235 -15.52 27.70 15.55
C ASP A 235 -14.23 26.92 15.86
N PRO A 236 -13.09 27.64 15.98
CA PRO A 236 -11.80 27.03 16.29
C PRO A 236 -11.80 26.31 17.66
N ASN A 237 -12.52 26.83 18.65
CA ASN A 237 -12.53 26.29 20.01
C ASN A 237 -13.22 24.93 20.07
N SER A 238 -14.31 24.76 19.32
CA SER A 238 -15.01 23.47 19.17
C SER A 238 -14.21 22.51 18.30
N HIS A 239 -13.63 23.00 17.19
CA HIS A 239 -12.80 22.21 16.29
C HIS A 239 -11.67 21.50 17.03
N ASP A 240 -10.87 22.24 17.81
CA ASP A 240 -9.69 21.70 18.49
C ASP A 240 -10.05 20.65 19.55
N LYS A 241 -11.27 20.68 20.08
CA LYS A 241 -11.75 19.73 21.10
C LYS A 241 -12.38 18.47 20.50
N TYR A 242 -13.16 18.63 19.43
CA TYR A 242 -14.07 17.56 18.96
C TYR A 242 -13.70 16.97 17.62
N MET A 243 -12.87 17.62 16.81
CA MET A 243 -12.63 17.18 15.43
C MET A 243 -12.07 15.75 15.38
N LEU A 244 -11.05 15.46 16.19
CA LEU A 244 -10.44 14.13 16.24
C LEU A 244 -11.46 13.05 16.66
N MET A 245 -12.31 13.36 17.65
CA MET A 245 -13.35 12.47 18.13
C MET A 245 -14.37 12.16 17.02
N VAL A 246 -14.87 13.19 16.34
CA VAL A 246 -15.84 13.05 15.25
C VAL A 246 -15.24 12.26 14.08
N ALA A 247 -14.02 12.60 13.65
CA ALA A 247 -13.33 11.90 12.57
C ALA A 247 -13.12 10.41 12.90
N SER A 248 -12.65 10.10 14.12
CA SER A 248 -12.49 8.71 14.56
C SER A 248 -13.81 7.94 14.62
N GLY A 249 -14.91 8.61 14.98
CA GLY A 249 -16.26 8.02 14.99
C GLY A 249 -16.74 7.63 13.60
N PHE A 250 -16.49 8.44 12.57
CA PHE A 250 -16.82 8.08 11.18
C PHE A 250 -16.02 6.87 10.70
N VAL A 251 -14.70 6.84 10.96
CA VAL A 251 -13.82 5.71 10.57
C VAL A 251 -14.24 4.41 11.27
N LEU A 252 -14.48 4.46 12.59
CA LEU A 252 -14.96 3.31 13.36
C LEU A 252 -16.35 2.86 12.92
N GLY A 253 -17.26 3.81 12.67
CA GLY A 253 -18.63 3.54 12.26
C GLY A 253 -18.72 2.77 10.95
N GLU A 254 -17.93 3.16 9.95
CA GLU A 254 -17.85 2.46 8.66
C GLU A 254 -17.36 1.01 8.83
N GLY A 255 -16.30 0.81 9.62
CA GLY A 255 -15.74 -0.52 9.89
C GLY A 255 -16.72 -1.45 10.60
N VAL A 256 -17.36 -0.97 11.67
CA VAL A 256 -18.35 -1.76 12.44
C VAL A 256 -19.57 -2.09 11.57
N TRP A 257 -20.08 -1.12 10.81
CA TRP A 257 -21.24 -1.33 9.94
C TRP A 257 -20.95 -2.37 8.84
N SER A 258 -19.72 -2.37 8.29
CA SER A 258 -19.29 -3.35 7.29
C SER A 258 -19.27 -4.78 7.84
N ILE A 259 -18.76 -4.98 9.06
CA ILE A 259 -18.76 -6.29 9.72
C ILE A 259 -20.19 -6.75 10.03
N LEU A 260 -21.05 -5.85 10.50
CA LEU A 260 -22.46 -6.16 10.79
C LEU A 260 -23.20 -6.58 9.52
N GLN A 261 -23.02 -5.88 8.40
CA GLN A 261 -23.60 -6.27 7.12
C GLN A 261 -23.13 -7.66 6.67
N LEU A 262 -21.84 -7.96 6.81
CA LEU A 262 -21.30 -9.27 6.48
C LEU A 262 -21.94 -10.38 7.33
N ALA A 263 -22.02 -10.17 8.66
CA ALA A 263 -22.59 -11.13 9.58
C ALA A 263 -24.08 -11.38 9.28
N LEU A 264 -24.86 -10.31 9.06
CA LEU A 264 -26.27 -10.42 8.70
C LEU A 264 -26.46 -11.19 7.40
N LYS A 265 -25.64 -10.91 6.38
CA LYS A 265 -25.74 -11.61 5.10
C LYS A 265 -25.33 -13.08 5.19
N ALA A 266 -24.33 -13.40 6.02
CA ALA A 266 -23.92 -14.78 6.29
C ALA A 266 -24.99 -15.58 7.05
N MET A 267 -25.86 -14.94 7.84
CA MET A 267 -26.97 -15.63 8.53
C MET A 267 -28.20 -15.87 7.64
N LEU A 268 -28.28 -15.20 6.49
CA LEU A 268 -29.40 -15.30 5.54
C LEU A 268 -29.18 -16.36 4.44
N HIS A 269 -28.02 -17.02 4.45
CA HIS A 269 -27.61 -18.09 3.54
C HIS A 269 -27.27 -19.35 4.34
#